data_AF-A0A371CLA4-F1
#
_entry.id   AF-A0A371CLA4-F1
#
_cell.length_a   1.000
_cell.length_b   1.000
_cell.length_c   1.000
_cell.angle_alpha   90.00
_cell.angle_beta   90.00
_cell.angle_gamma   90.00
#
_symmetry.space_group_name_H-M   'P 1'
#
loop_
_entity.id
_entity.type
_entity.pdbx_description
1 polymer ?
#
loop_
_entity_poly.entity_id
_entity_poly.type
_entity_poly.pdbx_seq_one_letter_code
_entity_poly.pdbx_strand_id
1 'polypeptide(L)'
;RQIGARALLDSGAEGIILNSRFAKAHHLSLKPLQHPFPVRNVDGTENVMGWVRHTTTQTVRIYSRNGRSYHEERAEFYITDIGDQDMILGTDWL
;
A
#
# COMPACT_ATOMS: atom_id res chain seq x y z
N ARG A 1 -10.29 -9.08 11.97
CA ARG A 1 -9.77 -10.15 11.07
C ARG A 1 -8.34 -9.79 10.72
N GLN A 2 -7.40 -10.73 10.77
CA GLN A 2 -6.02 -10.52 10.29
C GLN A 2 -5.87 -11.13 8.90
N ILE A 3 -5.16 -10.45 8.01
CA ILE A 3 -4.92 -10.86 6.62
C ILE A 3 -3.41 -10.82 6.41
N GLY A 4 -2.83 -11.89 5.86
CA GLY A 4 -1.42 -11.90 5.45
C GLY A 4 -1.26 -11.20 4.11
N ALA A 5 -0.18 -10.44 3.95
CA ALA A 5 0.16 -9.73 2.72
C ALA A 5 1.67 -9.79 2.48
N ARG A 6 2.09 -9.81 1.21
CA ARG A 6 3.50 -9.66 0.83
C ARG A 6 3.79 -8.18 0.59
N ALA A 7 4.68 -7.63 1.41
CA ALA A 7 5.13 -6.26 1.32
C ALA A 7 6.51 -6.17 0.64
N LEU A 8 6.67 -5.17 -0.22
CA LEU A 8 7.98 -4.70 -0.65
C LEU A 8 8.34 -3.47 0.21
N LEU A 9 9.48 -3.53 0.90
CA LEU A 9 10.07 -2.36 1.55
C LEU A 9 10.95 -1.64 0.54
N ASP A 10 10.59 -0.41 0.16
CA ASP A 10 11.18 0.29 -0.98
C ASP A 10 11.51 1.74 -0.64
N SER A 11 12.78 2.02 -0.36
CA SER A 11 13.24 3.40 -0.10
C SER A 11 13.23 4.29 -1.34
N GLY A 12 12.95 3.74 -2.54
CA GLY A 12 12.79 4.51 -3.78
C GLY A 12 11.34 4.91 -4.06
N ALA A 13 10.37 4.46 -3.25
CA ALA A 13 8.96 4.80 -3.39
C ALA A 13 8.56 5.89 -2.39
N GLU A 14 7.88 6.93 -2.88
CA GLU A 14 7.20 7.91 -2.04
C GLU A 14 5.82 7.37 -1.65
N GLY A 15 5.47 7.47 -0.36
CA GLY A 15 4.19 7.00 0.15
C GLY A 15 4.08 5.50 0.41
N ILE A 16 2.92 5.12 0.95
CA ILE A 16 2.55 3.73 1.25
C ILE A 16 1.38 3.32 0.36
N ILE A 17 1.54 2.18 -0.32
CA ILE A 17 0.65 1.78 -1.41
C ILE A 17 0.10 0.39 -1.15
N LEU A 18 -1.20 0.21 -1.37
CA LEU A 18 -1.87 -1.08 -1.34
C LEU A 18 -2.43 -1.42 -2.73
N ASN A 19 -2.18 -2.66 -3.17
CA ASN A 19 -2.62 -3.10 -4.48
C ASN A 19 -4.15 -3.15 -4.57
N SER A 20 -4.71 -2.55 -5.62
CA SER A 20 -6.15 -2.53 -5.89
C SER A 20 -6.78 -3.93 -5.91
N ARG A 21 -6.07 -4.94 -6.45
CA ARG A 21 -6.53 -6.35 -6.47
C ARG A 21 -6.64 -6.90 -5.05
N PHE A 22 -5.69 -6.58 -4.19
CA PHE A 22 -5.64 -7.05 -2.81
C PHE A 22 -6.77 -6.42 -1.99
N ALA A 23 -6.94 -5.10 -2.12
CA ALA A 23 -8.03 -4.37 -1.46
C ALA A 23 -9.41 -4.94 -1.85
N LYS A 24 -9.61 -5.25 -3.15
CA LYS A 24 -10.85 -5.85 -3.65
C LYS A 24 -11.06 -7.27 -3.15
N ALA A 25 -10.03 -8.12 -3.22
CA ALA A 25 -10.10 -9.53 -2.79
C ALA A 25 -10.44 -9.68 -1.29
N HIS A 26 -10.04 -8.70 -0.48
CA HIS A 26 -10.28 -8.70 0.95
C HIS A 26 -11.43 -7.78 1.41
N HIS A 27 -12.16 -7.18 0.46
CA HIS A 27 -13.30 -6.30 0.73
C HIS A 27 -12.94 -5.15 1.68
N LEU A 28 -11.78 -4.53 1.48
CA LEU A 28 -11.36 -3.40 2.30
C LEU A 28 -12.21 -2.16 2.01
N SER A 29 -12.59 -1.44 3.06
CA SER A 29 -13.28 -0.17 2.93
C SER A 29 -12.35 0.87 2.30
N LEU A 30 -12.80 1.47 1.20
CA LEU A 30 -12.08 2.51 0.49
C LEU A 30 -12.73 3.87 0.75
N LYS A 31 -11.90 4.89 0.91
CA LYS A 31 -12.31 6.30 1.03
C LYS A 31 -11.87 7.05 -0.23
N PRO A 32 -12.76 7.81 -0.90
CA PRO A 32 -12.35 8.63 -2.03
C PRO A 32 -11.44 9.79 -1.56
N LEU A 33 -10.44 10.11 -2.38
CA LEU A 33 -9.60 11.30 -2.21
C LEU A 33 -10.35 12.55 -2.68
N GLN A 34 -10.18 13.65 -1.94
CA GLN A 34 -10.69 14.96 -2.39
C GLN A 34 -9.96 15.45 -3.64
N HIS A 35 -8.65 15.20 -3.72
CA HIS A 35 -7.80 15.57 -4.84
C HIS A 35 -7.06 14.33 -5.35
N PRO A 36 -7.60 13.63 -6.36
CA PRO A 36 -6.88 12.58 -7.06
C PRO A 36 -5.56 13.10 -7.65
N PHE A 37 -4.55 12.24 -7.76
CA PHE A 37 -3.25 12.60 -8.35
C PHE A 37 -2.68 11.44 -9.20
N PRO A 38 -1.86 11.73 -10.22
CA PRO A 38 -1.21 10.70 -11.02
C PRO A 38 -0.07 10.03 -10.23
N VAL A 39 0.11 8.73 -10.43
CA VAL A 39 1.30 8.01 -9.96
C VAL A 39 2.15 7.60 -11.15
N ARG A 40 3.46 7.77 -11.04
CA ARG A 40 4.44 7.30 -12.01
C ARG A 40 5.18 6.10 -11.46
N ASN A 41 5.45 5.13 -12.31
CA ASN A 41 6.33 4.03 -11.99
C ASN A 41 7.78 4.50 -11.95
N VAL A 42 8.68 3.68 -11.41
CA VAL A 42 10.12 4.00 -11.31
C VAL A 42 10.77 4.26 -12.68
N ASP A 43 10.28 3.61 -13.74
CA ASP A 43 10.74 3.82 -15.12
C ASP A 43 10.18 5.10 -15.77
N GLY A 44 9.40 5.89 -15.02
CA GLY A 44 8.81 7.15 -15.47
C GLY A 44 7.51 7.00 -16.25
N THR A 45 7.05 5.77 -16.52
CA THR A 45 5.76 5.52 -17.17
C THR A 45 4.59 5.82 -16.23
N GLU A 46 3.41 6.08 -16.80
CA GLU A 46 2.19 6.20 -16.00
C GLU A 46 1.81 4.83 -15.42
N ASN A 47 1.33 4.84 -14.18
CA ASN A 47 0.76 3.63 -13.59
C ASN A 47 -0.46 3.15 -14.41
N VAL A 48 -0.69 1.84 -14.52
CA VAL A 48 -1.80 1.30 -15.33
C VAL A 48 -3.18 1.75 -14.85
N MET A 49 -3.33 2.07 -13.57
CA MET A 49 -4.55 2.66 -13.01
C MET A 49 -4.63 4.19 -13.21
N GLY A 50 -3.56 4.79 -13.74
CA GLY A 50 -3.36 6.21 -13.96
C GLY A 50 -3.31 6.99 -12.65
N TRP A 51 -4.47 7.46 -12.22
CA TRP A 51 -4.61 8.34 -11.07
C TRP A 51 -5.08 7.57 -9.84
N VAL A 52 -4.41 7.82 -8.71
CA VAL A 52 -4.88 7.40 -7.39
C VAL A 52 -6.12 8.20 -7.04
N ARG A 53 -7.19 7.49 -6.69
CA ARG A 53 -8.50 8.08 -6.35
C ARG A 53 -9.01 7.69 -4.98
N HIS A 54 -8.43 6.66 -4.38
CA HIS A 54 -8.92 6.09 -3.14
C HIS A 54 -7.76 5.83 -2.18
N THR A 55 -8.07 5.91 -0.90
CA THR A 55 -7.23 5.42 0.19
C THR A 55 -7.95 4.35 0.99
N THR A 56 -7.19 3.63 1.81
CA THR A 56 -7.73 2.82 2.89
C THR A 56 -6.84 2.94 4.11
N THR A 57 -7.43 3.05 5.30
CA THR A 57 -6.65 3.08 6.55
C THR A 57 -6.66 1.71 7.18
N GLN A 58 -5.47 1.13 7.41
CA GLN A 58 -5.30 -0.19 7.99
C GLN A 58 -4.36 -0.14 9.19
N THR A 59 -4.54 -1.07 10.13
CA THR A 59 -3.54 -1.34 11.16
C THR A 59 -2.59 -2.40 10.63
N VAL A 60 -1.32 -2.04 10.46
CA VAL A 60 -0.26 -2.91 9.93
C VAL A 60 0.48 -3.52 11.11
N ARG A 61 0.77 -4.82 11.03
CA ARG A 61 1.66 -5.52 11.96
C ARG A 61 2.81 -6.14 11.20
N ILE A 62 4.03 -5.70 11.51
CA ILE A 62 5.25 -6.27 10.95
C ILE A 62 5.95 -7.05 12.04
N TYR A 63 5.95 -8.37 11.89
CA TYR A 63 6.54 -9.27 12.87
C TYR A 63 8.06 -9.33 12.70
N SER A 64 8.76 -9.37 13.83
CA SER A 64 10.19 -9.66 13.83
C SER A 64 10.45 -11.05 13.26
N ARG A 65 11.68 -11.28 12.81
CA ARG A 65 12.07 -12.52 12.11
C ARG A 65 11.83 -13.80 12.94
N ASN A 66 11.80 -13.70 14.26
CA ASN A 66 11.54 -14.81 15.18
C ASN A 66 10.07 -14.93 15.61
N GLY A 67 9.19 -14.02 15.15
CA GLY A 67 7.76 -13.99 15.42
C GLY A 67 7.37 -13.63 16.86
N ARG A 68 8.32 -13.24 17.72
CA ARG A 68 8.06 -12.98 19.14
C ARG A 68 7.65 -11.56 19.46
N SER A 69 7.86 -10.65 18.53
CA SER A 69 7.49 -9.25 18.64
C SER A 69 7.00 -8.75 17.29
N TYR A 70 6.28 -7.63 17.30
CA TYR A 70 5.89 -6.93 16.09
C TYR A 70 5.95 -5.43 16.31
N HIS A 71 6.18 -4.70 15.23
CA HIS A 71 5.84 -3.29 15.14
C HIS A 71 4.38 -3.18 14.69
N GLU A 72 3.61 -2.28 15.29
CA GLU A 72 2.23 -1.99 14.90
C GLU A 72 2.03 -0.50 14.73
N GLU A 73 1.32 -0.16 13.66
CA GLU A 73 1.00 1.21 13.32
C GLU A 73 -0.31 1.27 12.53
N ARG A 74 -0.94 2.44 12.55
CA ARG A 74 -2.12 2.74 11.75
C ARG A 74 -1.67 3.59 10.57
N ALA A 75 -1.83 3.08 9.36
CA ALA A 75 -1.30 3.69 8.15
C ALA A 75 -2.42 3.90 7.10
N GLU A 76 -2.37 5.02 6.36
CA GLU A 76 -3.27 5.30 5.25
C GLU A 76 -2.59 4.93 3.92
N PHE A 77 -3.10 3.90 3.25
CA PHE A 77 -2.58 3.42 1.98
C PHE A 77 -3.28 4.08 0.81
N TYR A 78 -2.50 4.51 -0.18
CA TYR A 78 -3.01 4.85 -1.50
C TYR A 78 -3.33 3.57 -2.28
N ILE A 79 -4.47 3.57 -2.98
CA ILE A 79 -4.89 2.43 -3.80
C ILE A 79 -4.48 2.65 -5.24
N THR A 80 -3.57 1.80 -5.74
CA THR A 80 -3.24 1.70 -7.16
C THR A 80 -2.77 0.30 -7.53
N ASP A 81 -2.48 0.05 -8.80
CA ASP A 81 -1.84 -1.20 -9.24
C ASP A 81 -0.32 -1.10 -9.04
N ILE A 82 0.30 -2.15 -8.50
CA ILE A 82 1.75 -2.23 -8.24
C ILE A 82 2.30 -3.60 -8.70
N GLY A 83 1.72 -4.17 -9.74
CA GLY A 83 2.09 -5.49 -10.25
C GLY A 83 1.79 -6.61 -9.25
N ASP A 84 2.79 -7.43 -8.92
CA ASP A 84 2.63 -8.68 -8.15
C ASP A 84 2.72 -8.50 -6.63
N GLN A 85 3.14 -7.33 -6.14
CA GLN A 85 3.20 -7.03 -4.71
C GLN A 85 1.81 -6.74 -4.16
N ASP A 86 1.56 -7.10 -2.90
CA ASP A 86 0.29 -6.76 -2.23
C ASP A 86 0.33 -5.34 -1.66
N MET A 87 1.51 -4.93 -1.14
CA MET A 87 1.77 -3.58 -0.67
C MET A 87 3.22 -3.14 -0.93
N ILE A 88 3.41 -1.84 -1.05
CA ILE A 88 4.72 -1.17 -0.98
C ILE A 88 4.73 -0.29 0.27
N LEU A 89 5.78 -0.44 1.08
CA LEU A 89 6.09 0.46 2.19
C LEU A 89 7.24 1.36 1.74
N GLY A 90 6.90 2.60 1.37
CA GLY A 90 7.84 3.60 0.91
C GLY A 90 8.45 4.42 2.05
N THR A 91 9.03 5.57 1.69
CA THR A 91 9.72 6.48 2.62
C THR A 91 8.84 7.01 3.76
N ASP A 92 7.54 7.12 3.55
CA ASP A 92 6.61 7.62 4.58
C ASP A 92 6.44 6.64 5.75
N TRP A 93 6.87 5.39 5.55
CA TRP A 93 6.87 4.34 6.56
C TRP A 93 8.24 4.16 7.26
N LEU A 94 9.33 4.38 6.52
CA LEU A 94 10.72 4.17 6.97
C LEU A 94 11.13 5.13 8.09
#